data_AF-A0A3P8E3J2-F1
#
_entry.id   AF-A0A3P8E3J2-F1
#
_cell.length_a   1.000
_cell.length_b   1.000
_cell.length_c   1.000
_cell.angle_alpha   90.00
_cell.angle_beta   90.00
_cell.angle_gamma   90.00
#
_symmetry.space_group_name_H-M   'P 1'
#
loop_
_entity.id
_entity.type
_entity.pdbx_description
1 polymer ?
#
loop_
_entity_poly.entity_id
_entity_poly.type
_entity_poly.pdbx_seq_one_letter_code
_entity_poly.pdbx_strand_id
1 'polypeptide(L)'
;MVGSVCLDCGRPRVTEYSELGAELAEKKTDDGRLLFCAGSIANHVFSMEFLESFCNASFHLPYHRASKKIAHVTPDGSVFTPTTPNGIKLEQFVFDVFEKSKNFYIWEVEREDEFSPLKNAESAGRECLSTCKRDLAHLNKKWLESAGAIVKDGPVYIDASLSYCGEGLDRFKDQVLAGPTVLK
;
A
#
# COMPACT_ATOMS: atom_id res chain seq x y z
N MET A 1 2.61 -8.72 2.35
CA MET A 1 3.98 -8.23 2.59
C MET A 1 4.29 -7.16 1.55
N VAL A 2 5.06 -6.17 1.97
CA VAL A 2 5.44 -5.00 1.17
C VAL A 2 6.97 -4.96 1.08
N GLY A 3 7.52 -4.29 0.06
CA GLY A 3 8.96 -3.98 0.04
C GLY A 3 9.35 -3.15 1.27
N SER A 4 10.58 -3.29 1.74
CA SER A 4 11.09 -2.50 2.88
C SER A 4 12.02 -1.40 2.38
N VAL A 5 11.84 -0.20 2.89
CA VAL A 5 12.83 0.87 2.75
C VAL A 5 14.05 0.50 3.60
N CYS A 6 15.25 0.64 3.05
CA CYS A 6 16.50 0.37 3.74
C CYS A 6 17.65 1.22 3.18
N LEU A 7 18.82 1.11 3.81
CA LEU A 7 20.07 1.64 3.27
C LEU A 7 20.88 0.50 2.66
N ASP A 8 21.22 0.64 1.38
CA ASP A 8 22.17 -0.20 0.66
C ASP A 8 23.41 0.64 0.32
N CYS A 9 24.57 0.27 0.87
CA CYS A 9 25.82 1.01 0.71
C CYS A 9 25.67 2.52 1.05
N GLY A 10 24.87 2.83 2.07
CA GLY A 10 24.57 4.19 2.53
C GLY A 10 23.58 4.97 1.66
N ARG A 11 22.97 4.35 0.65
CA ARG A 11 21.94 4.96 -0.20
C ARG A 11 20.56 4.38 0.09
N PRO A 12 19.50 5.21 0.13
CA PRO A 12 18.16 4.72 0.36
C PRO A 12 17.66 3.92 -0.85
N ARG A 13 17.05 2.77 -0.58
CA ARG A 13 16.40 1.91 -1.56
C ARG A 13 15.13 1.31 -0.96
N VAL A 14 14.26 0.77 -1.81
CA VAL A 14 13.27 -0.21 -1.42
C VAL A 14 13.77 -1.57 -1.91
N THR A 15 13.81 -2.54 -1.02
CA THR A 15 14.12 -3.93 -1.37
C THR A 15 12.86 -4.77 -1.25
N GLU A 16 12.57 -5.53 -2.31
CA GLU A 16 11.40 -6.40 -2.32
C GLU A 16 11.67 -7.66 -1.51
N TYR A 17 10.62 -8.22 -0.90
CA TYR A 17 10.76 -9.44 -0.09
C TYR A 17 11.34 -10.61 -0.89
N SER A 18 11.00 -10.70 -2.18
CA SER A 18 11.54 -11.72 -3.09
C SER A 18 13.06 -11.61 -3.29
N GLU A 19 13.67 -10.49 -2.91
CA GLU A 19 15.09 -10.19 -3.08
C GLU A 19 15.88 -10.32 -1.77
N LEU A 20 15.24 -10.04 -0.62
CA LEU A 20 15.87 -10.09 0.71
C LEU A 20 16.27 -11.51 1.17
N GLY A 21 15.50 -12.53 0.78
CA GLY A 21 15.61 -13.88 1.34
C GLY A 21 14.98 -14.00 2.74
N ALA A 22 14.58 -15.23 3.11
CA ALA A 22 13.80 -15.49 4.33
C ALA A 22 14.54 -15.10 5.62
N GLU A 23 15.85 -15.30 5.68
CA GLU A 23 16.66 -15.00 6.87
C GLU A 23 16.61 -13.51 7.24
N LEU A 24 16.86 -12.62 6.27
CA LEU A 24 16.84 -11.18 6.52
C LEU A 24 15.42 -10.66 6.73
N ALA A 25 14.45 -11.22 6.02
CA ALA A 25 13.05 -10.89 6.16
C ALA A 25 12.48 -11.15 7.57
N GLU A 26 12.91 -12.25 8.21
CA GLU A 26 12.43 -12.64 9.54
C GLU A 26 13.35 -12.14 10.67
N LYS A 27 14.49 -11.53 10.32
CA LYS A 27 15.46 -11.03 11.28
C LYS A 27 14.85 -9.94 12.15
N LYS A 28 15.10 -10.04 13.46
CA LYS A 28 14.62 -9.10 14.46
C LYS A 28 15.76 -8.35 15.13
N THR A 29 15.46 -7.15 15.59
CA THR A 29 16.29 -6.36 16.51
C THR A 29 16.10 -6.84 17.95
N ASP A 30 16.96 -6.39 18.86
CA ASP A 30 16.94 -6.81 20.27
C ASP A 30 15.63 -6.47 21.00
N ASP A 31 14.90 -5.45 20.51
CA ASP A 31 13.58 -5.06 21.01
C ASP A 31 12.42 -5.88 20.40
N GLY A 32 12.72 -6.88 19.57
CA GLY A 32 11.76 -7.80 18.97
C GLY A 32 11.06 -7.31 17.70
N ARG A 33 11.33 -6.07 17.25
CA ARG A 33 10.85 -5.57 15.95
C ARG A 33 11.62 -6.21 14.79
N LEU A 34 11.04 -6.19 13.59
CA LEU A 34 11.74 -6.64 12.40
C LEU A 34 12.89 -5.67 12.09
N LEU A 35 14.06 -6.19 11.69
CA LEU A 35 15.17 -5.37 11.26
C LEU A 35 14.81 -4.52 10.03
N PHE A 36 14.02 -5.11 9.12
CA PHE A 36 13.43 -4.44 7.96
C PHE A 36 11.95 -4.13 8.26
N CYS A 37 11.70 -3.14 9.13
CA CYS A 37 10.35 -2.76 9.56
C CYS A 37 9.72 -1.64 8.73
N ALA A 38 10.49 -0.88 7.95
CA ALA A 38 10.01 0.28 7.19
C ALA A 38 9.29 -0.15 5.91
N GLY A 39 8.07 -0.66 6.04
CA GLY A 39 7.27 -1.14 4.91
C GLY A 39 6.84 -0.01 3.96
N SER A 40 7.17 -0.13 2.68
CA SER A 40 6.74 0.80 1.64
C SER A 40 5.27 0.58 1.29
N ILE A 41 4.43 1.60 1.53
CA ILE A 41 3.02 1.61 1.14
C ILE A 41 2.79 2.28 -0.24
N ALA A 42 3.86 2.49 -1.01
CA ALA A 42 3.86 3.17 -2.31
C ALA A 42 3.29 4.61 -2.27
N ASN A 43 3.49 5.31 -1.16
CA ASN A 43 3.15 6.72 -1.02
C ASN A 43 4.44 7.53 -0.80
N HIS A 44 4.75 8.42 -1.74
CA HIS A 44 6.04 9.11 -1.82
C HIS A 44 5.83 10.60 -2.07
N VAL A 45 6.68 11.43 -1.46
CA VAL A 45 6.72 12.88 -1.69
C VAL A 45 8.03 13.22 -2.37
N PHE A 46 7.96 13.95 -3.49
CA PHE A 46 9.10 14.39 -4.26
C PHE A 46 9.07 15.91 -4.42
N SER A 47 10.23 16.55 -4.40
CA SER A 47 10.33 17.93 -4.91
C SER A 47 10.26 17.93 -6.43
N MET A 48 9.76 19.04 -7.00
CA MET A 48 9.74 19.20 -8.46
C MET A 48 11.14 19.13 -9.07
N GLU A 49 12.13 19.81 -8.45
CA GLU A 49 13.53 19.78 -8.88
C GLU A 49 14.09 18.35 -8.94
N PHE A 50 13.73 17.49 -7.98
CA PHE A 50 14.15 16.09 -7.99
C PHE A 50 13.54 15.34 -9.17
N LEU A 51 12.25 15.51 -9.44
CA LEU A 51 11.57 14.87 -10.58
C LEU A 51 12.14 15.34 -11.93
N GLU A 52 12.36 16.65 -12.08
CA GLU A 52 12.93 17.25 -13.29
C GLU A 52 14.32 16.68 -13.63
N SER A 53 15.10 16.29 -12.61
CA SER A 53 16.42 15.67 -12.82
C SER A 53 16.36 14.33 -13.57
N PHE A 54 15.18 13.69 -13.61
CA PHE A 54 14.94 12.43 -14.33
C PHE A 54 14.22 12.62 -15.67
N CYS A 55 13.76 13.83 -15.99
CA CYS A 55 13.08 14.16 -17.24
C CYS A 55 14.06 14.33 -18.42
N ASN A 56 15.14 13.55 -18.44
CA ASN A 56 16.09 13.48 -19.54
C ASN A 56 15.86 12.19 -20.33
N ALA A 57 15.78 12.28 -21.66
CA ALA A 57 15.60 11.13 -22.55
C ALA A 57 16.68 10.04 -22.42
N SER A 58 17.86 10.37 -21.88
CA SER A 58 18.91 9.38 -21.61
C SER A 58 18.74 8.65 -20.28
N PHE A 59 17.90 9.15 -19.37
CA PHE A 59 17.69 8.55 -18.06
C PHE A 59 16.73 7.36 -18.16
N HIS A 60 17.13 6.23 -17.58
CA HIS A 60 16.33 5.01 -17.57
C HIS A 60 16.48 4.32 -16.21
N LEU A 61 15.36 3.83 -15.68
CA LEU A 61 15.35 2.97 -14.50
C LEU A 61 15.70 1.53 -14.88
N PRO A 62 16.26 0.74 -13.95
CA PRO A 62 16.53 -0.67 -14.21
C PRO A 62 15.23 -1.43 -14.47
N TYR A 63 15.33 -2.48 -15.29
CA TYR A 63 14.24 -3.42 -15.49
C TYR A 63 14.30 -4.54 -14.46
N HIS A 64 13.20 -4.72 -13.74
CA HIS A 64 12.91 -5.85 -12.87
C HIS A 64 12.19 -6.94 -13.64
N ARG A 65 12.61 -8.19 -13.44
CA ARG A 65 12.05 -9.36 -14.12
C ARG A 65 10.99 -10.02 -13.24
N ALA A 66 9.76 -10.11 -13.74
CA ALA A 66 8.70 -10.90 -13.12
C ALA A 66 8.27 -12.07 -14.02
N SER A 67 8.40 -13.30 -13.53
CA SER A 67 7.88 -14.50 -14.20
C SER A 67 6.35 -14.56 -14.05
N LYS A 68 5.62 -14.60 -15.16
CA LYS A 68 4.15 -14.55 -15.17
C LYS A 68 3.54 -15.71 -15.98
N LYS A 69 2.31 -16.05 -15.61
CA LYS A 69 1.41 -16.92 -16.39
C LYS A 69 0.65 -16.02 -17.37
N ILE A 70 1.15 -15.91 -18.59
CA ILE A 70 0.62 -15.02 -19.61
C ILE A 70 -0.27 -15.84 -20.54
N ALA A 71 -1.59 -15.63 -20.41
CA ALA A 71 -2.55 -16.17 -21.35
C ALA A 71 -2.22 -15.66 -22.77
N HIS A 72 -2.21 -16.56 -23.75
CA HIS A 72 -1.81 -16.23 -25.12
C HIS A 72 -2.65 -17.01 -26.12
N VAL A 73 -2.66 -16.53 -27.36
CA VAL A 73 -3.33 -17.19 -28.48
C VAL A 73 -2.39 -18.23 -29.08
N THR A 74 -2.85 -19.46 -29.23
CA THR A 74 -2.13 -20.56 -29.86
C THR A 74 -2.23 -20.49 -31.38
N PRO A 75 -1.39 -21.23 -32.15
CA PRO A 75 -1.41 -21.19 -33.61
C PRO A 75 -2.77 -21.53 -34.27
N ASP A 76 -3.63 -22.28 -33.58
CA ASP A 76 -4.98 -22.64 -34.02
C ASP A 76 -6.03 -21.55 -33.71
N GLY A 77 -5.62 -20.43 -33.12
CA GLY A 77 -6.50 -19.31 -32.77
C GLY A 77 -7.20 -19.44 -31.41
N SER A 78 -6.99 -20.53 -30.65
CA SER A 78 -7.59 -20.67 -29.31
C SER A 78 -6.80 -19.92 -28.23
N VAL A 79 -7.44 -19.58 -27.10
CA VAL A 79 -6.78 -18.92 -25.96
C VAL A 79 -6.29 -19.98 -24.99
N PHE A 80 -4.97 -20.06 -24.79
CA PHE A 80 -4.36 -20.93 -23.80
C PHE A 80 -4.04 -20.15 -22.52
N THR A 81 -4.52 -20.67 -21.38
CA THR A 81 -4.21 -20.14 -20.05
C THR A 81 -3.22 -21.07 -19.33
N PRO A 82 -1.95 -20.67 -19.17
CA PRO A 82 -0.91 -21.54 -18.66
C PRO A 82 -1.03 -21.80 -17.16
N THR A 83 -0.70 -23.02 -16.72
CA THR A 83 -0.68 -23.42 -15.30
C THR A 83 0.66 -23.13 -14.62
N THR A 84 1.75 -23.00 -15.40
CA THR A 84 3.10 -22.60 -14.97
C THR A 84 3.54 -21.31 -15.66
N PRO A 85 4.48 -20.53 -15.09
CA PRO A 85 4.97 -19.32 -15.76
C PRO A 85 5.58 -19.63 -17.13
N ASN A 86 5.16 -18.88 -18.15
CA ASN A 86 5.55 -19.06 -19.56
C ASN A 86 6.11 -17.77 -20.19
N GLY A 87 6.22 -16.69 -19.43
CA GLY A 87 6.70 -15.42 -19.93
C GLY A 87 7.32 -14.54 -18.86
N ILE A 88 8.00 -13.50 -19.33
CA ILE A 88 8.65 -12.49 -18.50
C ILE A 88 7.94 -11.17 -18.73
N LYS A 89 7.56 -10.51 -17.63
CA LYS A 89 7.18 -9.10 -17.62
C LYS A 89 8.39 -8.30 -17.11
N LEU A 90 8.78 -7.28 -17.86
CA LEU A 90 9.79 -6.31 -17.44
C LEU A 90 9.07 -5.09 -16.84
N GLU A 91 9.44 -4.71 -15.63
CA GLU A 91 8.82 -3.62 -14.88
C GLU A 91 9.91 -2.65 -14.41
N GLN A 92 9.62 -1.35 -14.39
CA GLN A 92 10.44 -0.36 -13.71
C GLN A 92 9.72 0.05 -12.44
N PHE A 93 10.44 0.24 -11.34
CA PHE A 93 9.83 0.62 -10.07
C PHE A 93 10.08 2.10 -9.77
N VAL A 94 9.00 2.81 -9.42
CA VAL A 94 9.04 4.26 -9.16
C VAL A 94 10.02 4.64 -8.05
N PHE A 95 10.27 3.74 -7.09
CA PHE A 95 11.17 3.96 -5.96
C PHE A 95 12.64 3.67 -6.28
N ASP A 96 12.98 3.18 -7.47
CA ASP A 96 14.39 2.97 -7.87
C ASP A 96 15.17 4.29 -8.00
N VAL A 97 14.47 5.43 -8.06
CA VAL A 97 15.08 6.76 -8.02
C VAL A 97 15.60 7.15 -6.64
N PHE A 98 15.19 6.47 -5.56
CA PHE A 98 15.50 6.89 -4.19
C PHE A 98 17.00 7.01 -3.94
N GLU A 99 17.81 6.13 -4.53
CA GLU A 99 19.27 6.14 -4.38
C GLU A 99 19.93 7.44 -4.89
N LYS A 100 19.22 8.25 -5.68
CA LYS A 100 19.67 9.55 -6.19
C LYS A 100 19.27 10.71 -5.29
N SER A 101 18.43 10.48 -4.28
CA SER A 101 18.02 11.53 -3.35
C SER A 101 19.18 11.94 -2.46
N LYS A 102 19.41 13.25 -2.35
CA LYS A 102 20.37 13.83 -1.40
C LYS A 102 19.80 13.97 0.01
N ASN A 103 18.47 14.13 0.10
CA ASN A 103 17.75 14.30 1.35
C ASN A 103 16.58 13.31 1.35
N PHE A 104 16.70 12.24 2.13
CA PHE A 104 15.71 11.18 2.17
C PHE A 104 15.16 11.04 3.58
N TYR A 105 13.83 11.06 3.71
CA TYR A 105 13.12 10.96 4.98
C TYR A 105 12.11 9.83 4.90
N ILE A 106 11.90 9.17 6.03
CA ILE A 106 10.86 8.15 6.18
C ILE A 106 9.81 8.73 7.11
N TRP A 107 8.55 8.65 6.69
CA TRP A 107 7.39 9.02 7.49
C TRP A 107 6.59 7.76 7.77
N GLU A 108 6.62 7.30 9.02
CA GLU A 108 5.85 6.15 9.48
C GLU A 108 4.44 6.59 9.86
N VAL A 109 3.45 5.76 9.50
CA VAL A 109 2.02 6.01 9.72
C VAL A 109 1.37 4.77 10.32
N GLU A 110 0.26 4.99 11.03
CA GLU A 110 -0.56 3.88 11.53
C GLU A 110 -1.25 3.19 10.36
N ARG A 111 -1.09 1.87 10.27
CA ARG A 111 -1.60 1.10 9.13
C ARG A 111 -3.12 1.16 9.04
N GLU A 112 -3.81 1.06 10.17
CA GLU A 112 -5.27 1.14 10.26
C GLU A 112 -5.85 2.47 9.78
N ASP A 113 -5.04 3.53 9.77
CA ASP A 113 -5.47 4.87 9.38
C ASP A 113 -5.17 5.14 7.89
N GLU A 114 -4.05 4.61 7.37
CA GLU A 114 -3.55 5.02 6.04
C GLU A 114 -3.33 3.89 5.01
N PHE A 115 -3.44 2.61 5.39
CA PHE A 115 -3.10 1.52 4.46
C PHE A 115 -3.96 0.24 4.54
N SER A 116 -4.94 0.16 3.63
CA SER A 116 -5.70 -1.06 3.32
C SER A 116 -5.71 -1.33 1.80
N PRO A 117 -4.75 -2.10 1.26
CA PRO A 117 -4.62 -2.31 -0.18
C PRO A 117 -5.67 -3.28 -0.75
N LEU A 118 -6.09 -3.03 -1.98
CA LEU A 118 -6.94 -3.92 -2.78
C LEU A 118 -6.11 -4.58 -3.89
N LYS A 119 -5.74 -5.85 -3.71
CA LYS A 119 -4.87 -6.61 -4.62
C LYS A 119 -5.48 -7.91 -5.12
N ASN A 120 -6.40 -8.50 -4.35
CA ASN A 120 -6.89 -9.85 -4.58
C ASN A 120 -8.41 -9.88 -4.74
N ALA A 121 -8.91 -10.95 -5.36
CA ALA A 121 -10.33 -11.29 -5.36
C ALA A 121 -10.82 -11.68 -3.95
N GLU A 122 -12.13 -11.62 -3.72
CA GLU A 122 -12.74 -11.97 -2.43
C GLU A 122 -12.38 -13.37 -1.94
N SER A 123 -12.24 -14.34 -2.84
CA SER A 123 -11.87 -15.72 -2.50
C SER A 123 -10.50 -15.84 -1.82
N ALA A 124 -9.62 -14.84 -1.93
CA ALA A 124 -8.33 -14.84 -1.25
C ALA A 124 -8.43 -14.48 0.23
N GLY A 125 -9.52 -13.84 0.67
CA GLY A 125 -9.76 -13.46 2.08
C GLY A 125 -8.77 -12.44 2.67
N ARG A 126 -7.92 -11.82 1.84
CA ARG A 126 -6.91 -10.83 2.26
C ARG A 126 -6.69 -9.79 1.17
N GLU A 127 -6.48 -8.53 1.57
CA GLU A 127 -6.24 -7.41 0.64
C GLU A 127 -7.28 -7.41 -0.51
N CYS A 128 -8.54 -7.62 -0.13
CA CYS A 128 -9.71 -7.72 -1.01
C CYS A 128 -10.76 -6.65 -0.66
N LEU A 129 -11.88 -6.58 -1.38
CA LEU A 129 -12.89 -5.56 -1.18
C LEU A 129 -13.51 -5.64 0.22
N SER A 130 -13.74 -6.85 0.76
CA SER A 130 -14.25 -7.03 2.11
C SER A 130 -13.28 -6.53 3.19
N THR A 131 -11.97 -6.77 3.06
CA THR A 131 -10.99 -6.21 4.00
C THR A 131 -10.95 -4.68 3.91
N CYS A 132 -10.98 -4.11 2.71
CA CYS A 132 -10.99 -2.65 2.53
C CYS A 132 -12.22 -1.99 3.14
N LYS A 133 -13.41 -2.58 2.94
CA LYS A 133 -14.65 -2.08 3.54
C LYS A 133 -14.62 -2.15 5.06
N ARG A 134 -14.15 -3.27 5.61
CA ARG A 134 -14.01 -3.45 7.05
C ARG A 134 -13.06 -2.42 7.64
N ASP A 135 -11.88 -2.26 7.05
CA ASP A 135 -10.83 -1.39 7.58
C ASP A 135 -11.28 0.09 7.53
N LEU A 136 -11.92 0.53 6.43
CA LEU A 136 -12.52 1.87 6.33
C LEU A 136 -13.66 2.08 7.33
N ALA A 137 -14.51 1.08 7.56
CA ALA A 137 -15.59 1.17 8.54
C ALA A 137 -15.04 1.27 9.98
N HIS A 138 -13.95 0.56 10.29
CA HIS A 138 -13.27 0.65 11.57
C HIS A 138 -12.65 2.04 11.78
N LEU A 139 -11.98 2.59 10.76
CA LEU A 139 -11.42 3.95 10.81
C LEU A 139 -12.51 5.01 11.06
N ASN A 140 -13.59 4.96 10.29
CA ASN A 140 -14.70 5.92 10.43
C ASN A 140 -15.41 5.77 11.79
N LYS A 141 -15.54 4.55 12.30
CA LYS A 141 -16.04 4.31 13.65
C LYS A 141 -15.11 4.93 14.71
N LYS A 142 -13.80 4.71 14.60
CA LYS A 142 -12.77 5.31 15.49
C LYS A 142 -12.90 6.84 15.50
N TRP A 143 -13.06 7.48 14.35
CA TRP A 143 -13.24 8.94 14.25
C TRP A 143 -14.54 9.42 14.91
N LEU A 144 -15.66 8.76 14.64
CA LEU A 144 -16.96 9.10 15.24
C LEU A 144 -16.96 8.96 16.76
N GLU A 145 -16.42 7.86 17.27
CA GLU A 145 -16.31 7.61 18.72
C GLU A 145 -15.36 8.61 19.38
N SER A 146 -14.28 9.00 18.71
CA SER A 146 -13.38 10.06 19.18
C SER A 146 -14.06 11.43 19.26
N ALA A 147 -15.05 11.69 18.39
CA ALA A 147 -15.90 12.88 18.43
C ALA A 147 -17.08 12.78 19.44
N GLY A 148 -17.18 11.67 20.17
CA GLY A 148 -18.20 11.44 21.18
C GLY A 148 -19.53 10.88 20.66
N ALA A 149 -19.58 10.40 19.42
CA ALA A 149 -20.73 9.64 18.92
C ALA A 149 -20.70 8.19 19.45
N ILE A 150 -21.83 7.50 19.39
CA ILE A 150 -21.98 6.10 19.78
C ILE A 150 -22.33 5.28 18.53
N VAL A 151 -21.39 4.50 18.01
CA VAL A 151 -21.62 3.68 16.81
C VAL A 151 -22.05 2.26 17.19
N LYS A 152 -23.29 1.90 16.84
CA LYS A 152 -23.88 0.57 17.05
C LYS A 152 -24.19 -0.10 15.71
N ASP A 153 -24.41 -1.41 15.75
CA ASP A 153 -25.07 -2.19 14.69
C ASP A 153 -24.57 -1.94 13.25
N GLY A 154 -23.49 -2.61 12.84
CA GLY A 154 -23.02 -2.57 11.44
C GLY A 154 -22.12 -1.38 11.08
N PRO A 155 -21.67 -1.29 9.80
CA PRO A 155 -20.67 -0.31 9.38
C PRO A 155 -21.26 1.07 9.12
N VAL A 156 -20.59 2.12 9.60
CA VAL A 156 -20.88 3.52 9.27
C VAL A 156 -19.72 4.05 8.44
N TYR A 157 -20.02 4.60 7.27
CA TYR A 157 -19.02 5.26 6.42
C TYR A 157 -19.21 6.77 6.44
N ILE A 158 -18.11 7.50 6.34
CA ILE A 158 -18.11 8.96 6.24
C ILE A 158 -17.71 9.34 4.82
N ASP A 159 -18.50 10.19 4.17
CA ASP A 159 -18.11 10.82 2.91
C ASP A 159 -16.90 11.73 3.14
N ALA A 160 -15.89 11.66 2.27
CA ALA A 160 -14.65 12.43 2.44
C ALA A 160 -14.84 13.95 2.39
N SER A 161 -15.98 14.43 1.85
CA SER A 161 -16.33 15.86 1.90
C SER A 161 -16.82 16.33 3.27
N LEU A 162 -17.25 15.40 4.13
CA LEU A 162 -17.70 15.67 5.49
C LEU A 162 -16.52 15.74 6.46
N SER A 163 -15.53 14.87 6.26
CA SER A 163 -14.32 14.76 7.08
C SER A 163 -13.22 14.04 6.30
N TYR A 164 -12.01 14.62 6.27
CA TYR A 164 -10.85 14.06 5.58
C TYR A 164 -10.06 13.09 6.47
N CYS A 165 -9.80 13.48 7.72
CA CYS A 165 -9.01 12.73 8.70
C CYS A 165 -9.67 12.68 10.09
N GLY A 166 -11.00 12.73 10.15
CA GLY A 166 -11.77 12.66 11.39
C GLY A 166 -12.14 14.01 12.02
N GLU A 167 -11.72 15.13 11.42
CA GLU A 167 -12.12 16.48 11.83
C GLU A 167 -13.58 16.81 11.50
N GLY A 168 -14.18 17.77 12.22
CA GLY A 168 -15.51 18.31 11.88
C GLY A 168 -16.70 17.40 12.22
N LEU A 169 -16.46 16.36 13.03
CA LEU A 169 -17.44 15.35 13.44
C LEU A 169 -18.15 15.67 14.77
N ASP A 170 -17.81 16.78 15.44
CA ASP A 170 -18.41 17.19 16.74
C ASP A 170 -19.93 17.29 16.71
N ARG A 171 -20.50 17.52 15.51
CA ARG A 171 -21.96 17.54 15.28
C ARG A 171 -22.65 16.23 15.65
N PHE A 172 -21.92 15.12 15.69
CA PHE A 172 -22.42 13.78 16.03
C PHE A 172 -22.25 13.42 17.51
N LYS A 173 -21.71 14.32 18.33
CA LYS A 173 -21.54 14.10 19.76
C LYS A 173 -22.86 13.69 20.42
N ASP A 174 -22.78 12.67 21.28
CA ASP A 174 -23.90 12.06 22.00
C ASP A 174 -24.99 11.42 21.12
N GLN A 175 -24.81 11.39 19.79
CA GLN A 175 -25.74 10.72 18.87
C GLN A 175 -25.44 9.22 18.78
N VAL A 176 -26.50 8.42 18.65
CA VAL A 176 -26.39 6.99 18.34
C VAL A 176 -26.51 6.80 16.83
N LEU A 177 -25.45 6.26 16.22
CA LEU A 177 -25.39 5.98 14.79
C LEU A 177 -25.44 4.47 14.58
N ALA A 178 -26.36 4.02 13.72
CA ALA A 178 -26.51 2.61 13.35
C ALA A 178 -26.25 2.41 11.85
N GLY A 179 -25.50 1.37 11.52
CA GLY A 179 -25.23 0.95 10.14
C GLY A 179 -26.20 -0.12 9.62
N PRO A 180 -26.05 -0.54 8.36
CA PRO A 180 -25.14 0.02 7.36
C PRO A 180 -25.62 1.40 6.86
N THR A 181 -24.79 2.44 6.97
CA THR A 181 -25.13 3.78 6.50
C THR A 181 -23.91 4.58 6.04
N VAL A 182 -24.14 5.66 5.30
CA VAL A 182 -23.13 6.62 4.86
C VAL A 182 -23.54 8.02 5.30
N LEU A 183 -22.68 8.68 6.06
CA LEU A 183 -22.84 10.07 6.47
C LEU A 183 -22.32 10.98 5.36
N LYS A 184 -23.09 12.01 5.00
CA LYS A 184 -22.77 13.00 3.98
C LYS A 184 -22.90 14.40 4.56
#